data_AF-A0A0K8PP20-F1
#
_entry.id   AF-A0A0K8PP20-F1
#
_cell.length_a   1.000
_cell.length_b   1.000
_cell.length_c   1.000
_cell.angle_alpha   90.00
_cell.angle_beta   90.00
_cell.angle_gamma   90.00
#
_symmetry.space_group_name_H-M   'P 1'
#
loop_
_entity.id
_entity.type
_entity.pdbx_description
1 polymer ?
#
loop_
_entity_poly.entity_id
_entity_poly.type
_entity_poly.pdbx_seq_one_letter_code
_entity_poly.pdbx_strand_id
1 'polypeptide(L)'
;MYWKHFVLNSARTGGSWTDTKIATGWKTRTRIIAPGDVTGDYLPDILSVDSGGTLWIYPGKGNGTFGSRFSVRTGWNQYNSVRGHGDFTGDGRADLLARQAGTGDLYLYKGTGKAGSEAFSSRIKVRSAWTGYNAFDAVGDISGDGNADFLARTPGGTLYLYKGTGKATSEIFAPRVSVGAGFQQYDIWG
;
A
#
# COMPACT_ATOMS: atom_id res chain seq x y z
N MET A 1 -1.88 12.51 12.43
CA MET A 1 -1.73 12.64 10.97
C MET A 1 -2.48 13.90 10.55
N TYR A 2 -1.84 14.75 9.76
CA TYR A 2 -2.42 15.98 9.24
C TYR A 2 -2.34 15.94 7.72
N TRP A 3 -3.32 16.54 7.05
CA TRP A 3 -3.29 16.80 5.61
C TRP A 3 -3.45 18.29 5.39
N LYS A 4 -2.66 18.85 4.47
CA LYS A 4 -2.73 20.26 4.09
C LYS A 4 -3.54 20.36 2.80
N HIS A 5 -4.63 21.12 2.83
CA HIS A 5 -5.51 21.30 1.67
C HIS A 5 -5.79 22.77 1.39
N PHE A 6 -6.04 23.08 0.12
CA PHE A 6 -6.37 24.43 -0.31
C PHE A 6 -7.87 24.66 -0.13
N VAL A 7 -8.22 25.65 0.68
CA VAL A 7 -9.60 26.05 0.94
C VAL A 7 -9.89 27.28 0.09
N LEU A 8 -10.82 27.11 -0.85
CA LEU A 8 -11.38 28.23 -1.59
C LEU A 8 -12.25 29.07 -0.65
N ASN A 9 -12.07 30.38 -0.65
CA ASN A 9 -13.03 31.26 0.01
C ASN A 9 -14.34 31.32 -0.83
N SER A 10 -15.44 31.70 -0.19
CA SER A 10 -16.76 31.79 -0.83
C SER A 10 -16.84 32.78 -2.00
N ALA A 11 -15.86 33.68 -2.12
CA ALA A 11 -15.75 34.62 -3.23
C ALA A 11 -15.06 34.03 -4.47
N ARG A 12 -14.49 32.80 -4.41
CA ARG A 12 -13.71 32.13 -5.48
C ARG A 12 -12.57 32.97 -6.10
N THR A 13 -12.21 34.08 -5.47
CA THR A 13 -11.17 35.03 -5.94
C THR A 13 -9.87 34.89 -5.14
N GLY A 14 -9.83 34.01 -4.14
CA GLY A 14 -8.64 33.65 -3.38
C GLY A 14 -8.85 32.40 -2.52
N GLY A 15 -7.76 31.87 -1.97
CA GLY A 15 -7.82 30.74 -1.05
C GLY A 15 -6.59 30.66 -0.15
N SER A 16 -6.68 29.85 0.89
CA SER A 16 -5.60 29.63 1.85
C SER A 16 -5.34 28.14 2.01
N TRP A 17 -4.12 27.79 2.41
CA TRP A 17 -3.82 26.43 2.81
C TRP A 17 -4.10 26.25 4.29
N THR A 18 -4.85 25.21 4.64
CA THR A 18 -5.13 24.86 6.03
C THR A 18 -4.68 23.44 6.34
N ASP A 19 -4.15 23.24 7.55
CA ASP A 19 -3.85 21.92 8.08
C ASP A 19 -5.12 21.33 8.71
N THR A 20 -5.62 20.24 8.14
CA THR A 20 -6.71 19.46 8.72
C THR A 20 -6.14 18.26 9.47
N LYS A 21 -6.48 18.16 10.76
CA LYS A 21 -6.17 16.97 11.55
C LYS A 21 -7.10 15.84 11.14
N ILE A 22 -6.56 14.81 10.48
CA ILE A 22 -7.35 13.69 9.99
C ILE A 22 -7.44 12.52 10.98
N ALA A 23 -6.45 12.37 11.89
CA ALA A 23 -6.54 11.44 13.02
C ALA A 23 -5.47 11.65 14.12
N THR A 24 -5.76 11.17 15.34
CA THR A 24 -4.89 11.21 16.54
C THR A 24 -4.37 9.81 16.93
N GLY A 25 -3.41 9.73 17.86
CA GLY A 25 -2.93 8.43 18.39
C GLY A 25 -2.07 7.60 17.43
N TRP A 26 -1.37 8.26 16.50
CA TRP A 26 -0.55 7.59 15.48
C TRP A 26 0.89 7.28 15.91
N LYS A 27 1.34 7.76 17.08
CA LYS A 27 2.71 7.54 17.58
C LYS A 27 3.06 6.06 17.78
N THR A 28 2.05 5.21 17.95
CA THR A 28 2.23 3.76 18.11
C THR A 28 2.13 3.00 16.79
N ARG A 29 1.92 3.68 15.65
CA ARG A 29 1.88 3.03 14.33
C ARG A 29 3.29 2.88 13.81
N THR A 30 3.62 1.65 13.41
CA THR A 30 4.91 1.32 12.80
C THR A 30 4.85 1.45 11.29
N ARG A 31 3.66 1.32 10.69
CA ARG A 31 3.41 1.44 9.25
C ARG A 31 2.06 2.08 8.99
N ILE A 32 1.99 2.80 7.88
CA ILE A 32 0.78 3.37 7.28
C ILE A 32 0.75 2.90 5.83
N ILE A 33 -0.41 2.44 5.36
CA ILE A 33 -0.60 1.91 4.02
C ILE A 33 -1.87 2.54 3.43
N ALA A 34 -1.83 2.94 2.16
CA ALA A 34 -2.95 3.54 1.44
C ALA A 34 -3.28 2.70 0.18
N PRO A 35 -3.94 1.54 0.34
CA PRO A 35 -4.10 0.58 -0.74
C PRO A 35 -5.15 0.95 -1.79
N GLY A 36 -6.06 1.86 -1.46
CA GLY A 36 -7.30 2.10 -2.20
C GLY A 36 -8.50 1.62 -1.38
N ASP A 37 -9.55 1.15 -2.04
CA ASP A 37 -10.76 0.61 -1.39
C ASP A 37 -10.56 -0.88 -1.00
N VAL A 38 -10.49 -1.14 0.30
CA VAL A 38 -10.41 -2.49 0.89
C VAL A 38 -11.77 -2.94 1.43
N THR A 39 -12.65 -1.99 1.75
CA THR A 39 -13.98 -2.27 2.32
C THR A 39 -15.06 -2.54 1.28
N GLY A 40 -14.80 -2.31 0.00
CA GLY A 40 -15.71 -2.55 -1.11
C GLY A 40 -16.82 -1.50 -1.24
N ASP A 41 -16.64 -0.32 -0.64
CA ASP A 41 -17.62 0.77 -0.66
C ASP A 41 -17.30 1.86 -1.69
N TYR A 42 -16.29 1.62 -2.54
CA TYR A 42 -15.73 2.53 -3.55
C TYR A 42 -15.05 3.78 -2.97
N LEU A 43 -14.75 3.78 -1.67
CA LEU A 43 -14.05 4.88 -1.01
C LEU A 43 -12.65 4.41 -0.56
N PRO A 44 -11.61 5.22 -0.78
CA PRO A 44 -10.26 4.83 -0.39
C PRO A 44 -10.10 4.79 1.13
N ASP A 45 -9.49 3.70 1.59
CA ASP A 45 -9.23 3.41 3.00
C ASP A 45 -7.78 3.70 3.39
N ILE A 46 -7.54 3.86 4.70
CA ILE A 46 -6.19 3.83 5.27
C ILE A 46 -6.02 2.58 6.13
N LEU A 47 -4.85 1.96 6.02
CA LEU A 47 -4.43 0.86 6.87
C LEU A 47 -3.26 1.29 7.76
N SER A 48 -3.15 0.66 8.93
CA SER A 48 -1.98 0.85 9.80
C SER A 48 -1.61 -0.43 10.54
N VAL A 49 -0.33 -0.61 10.79
CA VAL A 49 0.17 -1.62 11.75
C VAL A 49 0.57 -0.89 13.03
N ASP A 50 0.08 -1.31 14.18
CA ASP A 50 0.57 -0.79 15.48
C ASP A 50 1.82 -1.52 15.99
N SER A 51 2.41 -0.98 17.04
CA SER A 51 3.57 -1.56 17.74
C SER A 51 3.29 -2.96 18.30
N GLY A 52 2.02 -3.28 18.61
CA GLY A 52 1.59 -4.63 18.97
C GLY A 52 1.48 -5.59 17.79
N GLY A 53 1.65 -5.11 16.56
CA GLY A 53 1.59 -5.92 15.34
C GLY A 53 0.18 -6.20 14.85
N THR A 54 -0.82 -5.42 15.28
CA THR A 54 -2.19 -5.51 14.77
C THR A 54 -2.33 -4.65 13.52
N LEU A 55 -2.87 -5.23 12.44
CA LEU A 55 -3.32 -4.48 11.28
C LEU A 55 -4.73 -3.94 11.53
N TRP A 56 -4.90 -2.64 11.30
CA TRP A 56 -6.16 -1.92 11.40
C TRP A 56 -6.53 -1.33 10.05
N ILE A 57 -7.82 -1.34 9.73
CA ILE A 57 -8.41 -0.62 8.60
C ILE A 57 -9.21 0.56 9.15
N TYR A 58 -9.07 1.71 8.50
CA TYR A 58 -9.76 2.97 8.76
C TYR A 58 -10.62 3.27 7.52
N PRO A 59 -11.93 2.92 7.56
CA PRO A 59 -12.80 3.08 6.41
C PRO A 59 -12.86 4.53 5.93
N GLY A 60 -12.67 4.77 4.64
CA GLY A 60 -12.84 6.09 4.05
C GLY A 60 -14.29 6.58 4.12
N LYS A 61 -14.49 7.89 4.16
CA LYS A 61 -15.83 8.50 3.98
C LYS A 61 -15.94 9.36 2.72
N GLY A 62 -14.91 9.37 1.88
CA GLY A 62 -14.86 10.19 0.65
C GLY A 62 -14.77 11.71 0.86
N ASN A 63 -14.86 12.19 2.10
CA ASN A 63 -14.84 13.62 2.45
C ASN A 63 -13.58 14.02 3.25
N GLY A 64 -12.52 13.22 3.17
CA GLY A 64 -11.28 13.44 3.93
C GLY A 64 -11.33 13.00 5.41
N THR A 65 -12.41 12.35 5.84
CA THR A 65 -12.53 11.75 7.19
C THR A 65 -12.65 10.23 7.13
N PHE A 66 -12.51 9.58 8.29
CA PHE A 66 -12.56 8.13 8.42
C PHE A 66 -13.73 7.67 9.32
N GLY A 67 -14.22 6.46 9.07
CA GLY A 67 -15.13 5.73 9.94
C GLY A 67 -14.44 5.14 11.17
N SER A 68 -15.22 4.40 11.96
CA SER A 68 -14.69 3.63 13.07
C SER A 68 -13.76 2.55 12.53
N ARG A 69 -12.50 2.55 12.99
CA ARG A 69 -11.52 1.53 12.60
C ARG A 69 -11.92 0.15 13.12
N PHE A 70 -11.52 -0.90 12.39
CA PHE A 70 -11.61 -2.28 12.84
C PHE A 70 -10.28 -3.00 12.64
N SER A 71 -10.02 -4.03 13.45
CA SER A 71 -8.83 -4.86 13.33
C SER A 71 -9.05 -5.98 12.31
N VAL A 72 -8.00 -6.30 11.56
CA VAL A 72 -7.95 -7.50 10.72
C VAL A 72 -7.45 -8.67 11.56
N ARG A 73 -6.21 -8.58 12.04
CA ARG A 73 -5.58 -9.56 12.95
C ARG A 73 -4.23 -9.05 13.48
N THR A 74 -3.68 -9.76 14.45
CA THR A 74 -2.30 -9.57 14.97
C THR A 74 -1.25 -10.25 14.08
N GLY A 75 0.03 -10.14 14.45
CA GLY A 75 1.14 -10.83 13.79
C GLY A 75 1.75 -10.12 12.58
N TRP A 76 1.39 -8.87 12.30
CA TRP A 76 1.93 -8.10 11.17
C TRP A 76 3.34 -7.55 11.40
N ASN A 77 3.84 -7.61 12.63
CA ASN A 77 5.24 -7.32 12.95
C ASN A 77 6.23 -8.32 12.32
N GLN A 78 5.76 -9.48 11.85
CA GLN A 78 6.59 -10.42 11.09
C GLN A 78 7.09 -9.87 9.74
N TYR A 79 6.45 -8.80 9.25
CA TYR A 79 6.78 -8.16 7.98
C TYR A 79 7.67 -6.94 8.22
N ASN A 80 8.69 -6.74 7.39
CA ASN A 80 9.47 -5.48 7.41
C ASN A 80 8.93 -4.45 6.40
N SER A 81 8.08 -4.87 5.49
CA SER A 81 7.36 -3.98 4.56
C SER A 81 5.97 -4.53 4.29
N VAL A 82 5.01 -3.61 4.21
CA VAL A 82 3.64 -3.87 3.78
C VAL A 82 3.28 -2.71 2.87
N ARG A 83 3.04 -3.01 1.60
CA ARG A 83 2.70 -2.04 0.55
C ARG A 83 1.35 -2.42 -0.04
N GLY A 84 0.64 -1.42 -0.52
CA GLY A 84 -0.63 -1.59 -1.20
C GLY A 84 -0.92 -0.33 -1.96
N HIS A 85 -1.27 -0.48 -3.23
CA HIS A 85 -1.78 0.57 -4.11
C HIS A 85 -2.29 -0.11 -5.40
N GLY A 86 -3.58 -0.43 -5.44
CA GLY A 86 -4.23 -1.06 -6.59
C GLY A 86 -4.51 -2.56 -6.44
N ASP A 87 -4.99 -3.15 -7.54
CA ASP A 87 -5.42 -4.54 -7.69
C ASP A 87 -4.36 -5.36 -8.43
N PHE A 88 -3.73 -6.30 -7.72
CA PHE A 88 -2.72 -7.20 -8.28
C PHE A 88 -3.35 -8.50 -8.79
N THR A 89 -4.59 -8.79 -8.44
CA THR A 89 -5.30 -10.02 -8.77
C THR A 89 -6.34 -9.89 -9.88
N GLY A 90 -6.57 -8.68 -10.38
CA GLY A 90 -7.53 -8.39 -11.44
C GLY A 90 -8.99 -8.62 -11.04
N ASP A 91 -9.32 -8.64 -9.75
CA ASP A 91 -10.68 -8.87 -9.26
C ASP A 91 -11.45 -7.59 -8.89
N GLY A 92 -10.85 -6.42 -9.15
CA GLY A 92 -11.39 -5.11 -8.87
C GLY A 92 -11.23 -4.66 -7.41
N ARG A 93 -10.40 -5.32 -6.61
CA ARG A 93 -10.23 -5.00 -5.18
C ARG A 93 -8.79 -4.66 -4.83
N ALA A 94 -8.62 -3.78 -3.86
CA ALA A 94 -7.29 -3.40 -3.41
C ALA A 94 -6.58 -4.55 -2.68
N ASP A 95 -5.35 -4.83 -3.11
CA ASP A 95 -4.52 -5.91 -2.58
C ASP A 95 -3.32 -5.36 -1.80
N LEU A 96 -2.70 -6.22 -0.97
CA LEU A 96 -1.42 -5.90 -0.31
C LEU A 96 -0.31 -6.85 -0.71
N LEU A 97 0.90 -6.32 -0.75
CA LEU A 97 2.15 -7.08 -0.77
C LEU A 97 2.88 -6.90 0.55
N ALA A 98 3.34 -8.00 1.15
CA ALA A 98 4.04 -7.99 2.42
C ALA A 98 5.32 -8.84 2.36
N ARG A 99 6.45 -8.24 2.73
CA ARG A 99 7.75 -8.91 2.76
C ARG A 99 8.10 -9.36 4.18
N GLN A 100 8.27 -10.66 4.37
CA GLN A 100 8.57 -11.23 5.69
C GLN A 100 10.00 -10.86 6.09
N ALA A 101 10.16 -10.35 7.31
CA ALA A 101 11.43 -9.80 7.79
C ALA A 101 12.55 -10.86 7.87
N GLY A 102 12.22 -12.04 8.41
CA GLY A 102 13.21 -13.10 8.65
C GLY A 102 13.68 -13.84 7.40
N THR A 103 12.80 -14.08 6.43
CA THR A 103 13.12 -14.89 5.22
C THR A 103 13.28 -14.04 3.96
N GLY A 104 12.71 -12.84 3.94
CA GLY A 104 12.58 -12.04 2.72
C GLY A 104 11.52 -12.55 1.74
N ASP A 105 10.73 -13.56 2.10
CA ASP A 105 9.62 -14.03 1.26
C ASP A 105 8.61 -12.90 1.03
N LEU A 106 8.12 -12.77 -0.20
CA LEU A 106 7.07 -11.82 -0.56
C LEU A 106 5.74 -12.56 -0.63
N TYR A 107 4.72 -12.00 0.02
CA TYR A 107 3.37 -12.55 0.04
C TYR A 107 2.37 -11.55 -0.52
N LEU A 108 1.41 -12.06 -1.29
CA LEU A 108 0.20 -11.37 -1.69
C LEU A 108 -0.91 -11.63 -0.66
N TYR A 109 -1.60 -10.57 -0.29
CA TYR A 109 -2.83 -10.58 0.49
C TYR A 109 -3.96 -10.03 -0.37
N LYS A 110 -4.79 -10.94 -0.87
CA LYS A 110 -5.91 -10.60 -1.73
C LYS A 110 -7.04 -9.93 -0.94
N GLY A 111 -7.46 -8.74 -1.36
CA GLY A 111 -8.59 -8.02 -0.78
C GLY A 111 -9.90 -8.75 -1.00
N THR A 112 -10.84 -8.63 -0.04
CA THR A 112 -12.15 -9.30 -0.14
C THR A 112 -13.34 -8.34 -0.16
N GLY A 113 -13.12 -7.04 0.02
CA GLY A 113 -14.21 -6.07 0.18
C GLY A 113 -15.05 -6.33 1.44
N LYS A 114 -14.48 -7.00 2.45
CA LYS A 114 -15.18 -7.30 3.70
C LYS A 114 -14.50 -6.63 4.88
N ALA A 115 -15.25 -6.43 5.96
CA ALA A 115 -14.71 -5.89 7.19
C ALA A 115 -14.08 -6.98 8.09
N GLY A 116 -13.33 -6.54 9.10
CA GLY A 116 -12.78 -7.39 10.15
C GLY A 116 -11.70 -8.35 9.67
N SER A 117 -11.69 -9.55 10.24
CA SER A 117 -10.70 -10.60 9.96
C SER A 117 -10.81 -11.17 8.55
N GLU A 118 -11.92 -10.94 7.86
CA GLU A 118 -12.15 -11.40 6.50
C GLU A 118 -11.63 -10.43 5.43
N ALA A 119 -11.14 -9.24 5.80
CA ALA A 119 -10.71 -8.21 4.85
C ALA A 119 -9.66 -8.66 3.82
N PHE A 120 -8.86 -9.66 4.18
CA PHE A 120 -7.92 -10.31 3.27
C PHE A 120 -8.06 -11.83 3.32
N SER A 121 -7.92 -12.46 2.16
CA SER A 121 -7.82 -13.92 2.04
C SER A 121 -6.51 -14.46 2.64
N SER A 122 -6.40 -15.79 2.73
CA SER A 122 -5.14 -16.46 3.04
C SER A 122 -4.02 -15.98 2.13
N ARG A 123 -2.86 -15.68 2.73
CA ARG A 123 -1.70 -15.14 2.00
C ARG A 123 -1.16 -16.14 0.98
N ILE A 124 -0.73 -15.64 -0.17
CA ILE A 124 -0.10 -16.44 -1.23
C ILE A 124 1.37 -16.05 -1.29
N LYS A 125 2.29 -17.02 -1.19
CA LYS A 125 3.72 -16.75 -1.36
C LYS A 125 3.98 -16.52 -2.85
N VAL A 126 4.44 -15.33 -3.21
CA VAL A 126 4.68 -14.95 -4.62
C VAL A 126 6.15 -14.92 -5.00
N ARG A 127 7.05 -14.72 -4.03
CA ARG A 127 8.51 -14.85 -4.21
C ARG A 127 9.13 -15.46 -2.95
N SER A 128 10.15 -16.29 -3.16
CA SER A 128 11.00 -16.82 -2.08
C SER A 128 12.26 -15.98 -1.96
N ALA A 129 12.73 -15.72 -0.74
CA ALA A 129 14.00 -15.03 -0.46
C ALA A 129 14.22 -13.76 -1.31
N TRP A 130 13.20 -12.92 -1.42
CA TRP A 130 13.22 -11.68 -2.21
C TRP A 130 13.98 -10.59 -1.46
N THR A 131 15.30 -10.75 -1.34
CA THR A 131 16.22 -9.94 -0.50
C THR A 131 17.10 -8.98 -1.30
N GLY A 132 17.12 -9.08 -2.63
CA GLY A 132 17.97 -8.26 -3.50
C GLY A 132 17.58 -6.77 -3.63
N TYR A 133 16.59 -6.31 -2.87
CA TYR A 133 16.00 -4.97 -2.97
C TYR A 133 15.98 -4.27 -1.62
N ASN A 134 16.37 -3.00 -1.59
CA ASN A 134 16.39 -2.17 -0.37
C ASN A 134 15.26 -1.16 -0.29
N ALA A 135 14.59 -0.87 -1.41
CA ALA A 135 13.47 0.06 -1.45
C ALA A 135 12.46 -0.41 -2.51
N PHE A 136 11.16 -0.37 -2.19
CA PHE A 136 10.11 -0.82 -3.10
C PHE A 136 8.74 -0.32 -2.67
N ASP A 137 7.84 -0.16 -3.64
CA ASP A 137 6.46 0.23 -3.41
C ASP A 137 5.49 -0.31 -4.48
N ALA A 138 4.22 -0.45 -4.08
CA ALA A 138 3.11 -0.61 -4.99
C ALA A 138 2.74 0.77 -5.55
N VAL A 139 2.58 0.89 -6.86
CA VAL A 139 2.45 2.20 -7.52
C VAL A 139 1.16 2.36 -8.32
N GLY A 140 0.26 1.37 -8.25
CA GLY A 140 -0.89 1.29 -9.17
C GLY A 140 -0.44 0.93 -10.58
N ASP A 141 -1.32 1.09 -11.56
CA ASP A 141 -1.01 0.82 -12.96
C ASP A 141 -0.25 2.02 -13.57
N ILE A 142 1.08 1.88 -13.71
CA ILE A 142 1.92 2.89 -14.36
C ILE A 142 2.33 2.48 -15.77
N SER A 143 2.01 1.25 -16.16
CA SER A 143 2.25 0.72 -17.50
C SER A 143 1.07 0.95 -18.45
N GLY A 144 -0.11 1.21 -17.92
CA GLY A 144 -1.36 1.40 -18.66
C GLY A 144 -1.99 0.08 -19.13
N ASP A 145 -1.64 -1.06 -18.52
CA ASP A 145 -2.13 -2.38 -18.93
C ASP A 145 -3.35 -2.87 -18.14
N GLY A 146 -3.86 -2.06 -17.21
CA GLY A 146 -5.00 -2.33 -16.38
C GLY A 146 -4.70 -3.11 -15.10
N ASN A 147 -3.44 -3.49 -14.85
CA ASN A 147 -3.04 -4.21 -13.63
C ASN A 147 -2.14 -3.33 -12.76
N ALA A 148 -2.23 -3.49 -11.43
CA ALA A 148 -1.32 -2.80 -10.54
C ALA A 148 0.13 -3.27 -10.73
N ASP A 149 1.04 -2.30 -10.79
CA ASP A 149 2.47 -2.50 -10.94
C ASP A 149 3.22 -2.30 -9.62
N PHE A 150 4.49 -2.67 -9.65
CA PHE A 150 5.38 -2.58 -8.51
C PHE A 150 6.76 -2.09 -8.91
N LEU A 151 7.33 -1.18 -8.12
CA LEU A 151 8.69 -0.68 -8.32
C LEU A 151 9.61 -1.23 -7.24
N ALA A 152 10.81 -1.67 -7.63
CA ALA A 152 11.81 -2.15 -6.70
C ALA A 152 13.23 -1.70 -7.09
N ARG A 153 13.96 -1.17 -6.12
CA ARG A 153 15.32 -0.64 -6.27
C ARG A 153 16.34 -1.55 -5.58
N THR A 154 17.40 -1.90 -6.31
CA THR A 154 18.53 -2.62 -5.74
C THR A 154 19.38 -1.69 -4.86
N PRO A 155 20.21 -2.21 -3.94
CA PRO A 155 21.15 -1.39 -3.18
C PRO A 155 22.08 -0.54 -4.06
N GLY A 156 22.47 -1.06 -5.23
CA GLY A 156 23.28 -0.35 -6.23
C GLY A 156 22.52 0.72 -7.02
N GLY A 157 21.23 0.94 -6.73
CA GLY A 157 20.44 2.02 -7.32
C GLY A 157 19.86 1.72 -8.70
N THR A 158 19.83 0.45 -9.13
CA THR A 158 19.03 0.08 -10.30
C THR A 158 17.57 -0.01 -9.90
N LEU A 159 16.71 0.77 -10.55
CA LEU A 159 15.27 0.71 -10.38
C LEU A 159 14.67 -0.23 -11.42
N TYR A 160 13.80 -1.14 -10.97
CA TYR A 160 13.07 -2.06 -11.82
C TYR A 160 11.57 -1.83 -11.71
N LEU A 161 10.89 -1.90 -12.86
CA LEU A 161 9.45 -2.06 -12.98
C LEU A 161 9.10 -3.54 -13.04
N TYR A 162 8.21 -3.95 -12.15
CA TYR A 162 7.52 -5.23 -12.17
C TYR A 162 6.09 -4.98 -12.63
N LYS A 163 5.81 -5.30 -13.90
CA LYS A 163 4.44 -5.21 -14.40
C LYS A 163 3.55 -6.26 -13.78
N GLY A 164 2.36 -5.86 -13.33
CA GLY A 164 1.34 -6.77 -12.84
C GLY A 164 0.88 -7.74 -13.93
N THR A 165 0.33 -8.88 -13.54
CA THR A 165 -0.29 -9.84 -14.48
C THR A 165 -1.76 -10.10 -14.20
N GLY A 166 -2.31 -9.54 -13.12
CA GLY A 166 -3.64 -9.86 -12.64
C GLY A 166 -3.77 -11.31 -12.12
N LYS A 167 -2.65 -12.01 -11.84
CA LYS A 167 -2.67 -13.40 -11.37
C LYS A 167 -2.38 -13.48 -9.88
N ALA A 168 -3.30 -14.09 -9.14
CA ALA A 168 -3.15 -14.40 -7.72
C ALA A 168 -2.24 -15.63 -7.46
N THR A 169 -1.04 -15.68 -8.06
CA THR A 169 -0.09 -16.80 -7.95
C THR A 169 1.36 -16.30 -7.86
N SER A 170 2.34 -17.20 -7.89
CA SER A 170 3.74 -16.81 -8.08
C SER A 170 4.00 -16.12 -9.43
N GLU A 171 3.07 -16.11 -10.37
CA GLU A 171 3.17 -15.39 -11.63
C GLU A 171 2.64 -13.94 -11.55
N ILE A 172 2.46 -13.39 -10.34
CA ILE A 172 1.92 -12.03 -10.09
C ILE A 172 2.61 -10.89 -10.87
N PHE A 173 3.86 -11.10 -11.28
CA PHE A 173 4.59 -10.13 -12.09
C PHE A 173 5.18 -10.78 -13.34
N ALA A 174 5.15 -10.02 -14.43
CA ALA A 174 5.93 -10.29 -15.64
C ALA A 174 7.45 -10.18 -15.37
N PRO A 175 8.31 -10.56 -16.32
CA PRO A 175 9.74 -10.27 -16.24
C PRO A 175 9.99 -8.77 -15.97
N ARG A 176 10.81 -8.48 -14.97
CA ARG A 176 11.10 -7.09 -14.57
C ARG A 176 11.82 -6.34 -15.70
N VAL A 177 11.51 -5.05 -15.84
CA VAL A 177 12.15 -4.13 -16.78
C VAL A 177 13.03 -3.16 -16.01
N SER A 178 14.27 -2.94 -16.46
CA SER A 178 15.13 -1.90 -15.87
C SER A 178 14.61 -0.52 -16.29
N VAL A 179 14.30 0.34 -15.32
CA VAL A 179 13.92 1.74 -15.54
C VAL A 179 15.17 2.61 -15.62
N GLY A 180 16.25 2.23 -14.94
CA GLY A 180 17.52 2.95 -14.96
C GLY A 180 18.39 2.68 -13.73
N ALA A 181 19.57 3.29 -13.71
CA ALA A 181 20.51 3.26 -12.58
C ALA A 181 20.61 4.64 -11.91
N GLY A 182 21.37 4.75 -10.82
CA GLY A 182 21.58 6.02 -10.12
C GLY A 182 20.48 6.39 -9.13
N PHE A 183 19.49 5.52 -8.90
CA PHE A 183 18.37 5.81 -8.01
C PHE A 183 18.72 5.75 -6.52
N GLN A 184 19.95 5.35 -6.15
CA GLN A 184 20.45 5.36 -4.76
C GLN A 184 20.55 6.77 -4.16
N GLN A 185 20.64 7.80 -5.02
CA GLN A 185 20.72 9.20 -4.60
C GLN A 185 19.37 9.78 -4.13
N TYR A 186 18.27 9.07 -4.40
CA TYR A 186 16.92 9.51 -4.05
C TYR A 186 16.37 8.69 -2.89
N ASP A 187 15.66 9.38 -2.02
CA ASP A 187 14.70 8.78 -1.11
C ASP A 187 13.35 8.71 -1.81
N ILE A 188 13.08 7.56 -2.43
CA ILE A 188 11.95 7.42 -3.36
C ILE A 188 10.66 7.06 -2.61
N TRP A 189 10.77 6.48 -1.41
CA TRP A 189 9.62 5.88 -0.70
C TRP A 189 9.55 6.23 0.80
N GLY A 190 10.39 7.17 1.27
CA GLY A 190 10.42 7.69 2.64
C GLY A 190 11.16 6.83 3.65
#